data_AF-A0A1G3ZMW7-F1
#
_entry.id   AF-A0A1G3ZMW7-F1
#
_cell.length_a   1.000
_cell.length_b   1.000
_cell.length_c   1.000
_cell.angle_alpha   90.00
_cell.angle_beta   90.00
_cell.angle_gamma   90.00
#
_symmetry.space_group_name_H-M   'P 1'
#
loop_
_entity.id
_entity.type
_entity.pdbx_description
1 polymer ?
#
loop_
_entity_poly.entity_id
_entity_poly.type
_entity_poly.pdbx_seq_one_letter_code
_entity_poly.pdbx_strand_id
1 'polypeptide(L)'
;MKKTSLSLLLITSMTAITPIMAGITILDVQPTKTTSTFLYGNKMEVTGQGKTQNVTRPGSQVTTSAAKPPTPPTIVPPGSLHHISNLEGEDLLHAKPAK
;
A
#
# COMPACT_ATOMS: atom_id res chain seq x y z
N MET A 1 16.19 -3.20 -29.63
CA MET A 1 15.01 -2.86 -28.80
C MET A 1 15.46 -2.77 -27.34
N LYS A 2 15.42 -1.59 -26.71
CA LYS A 2 15.70 -1.47 -25.27
C LYS A 2 14.50 -2.05 -24.51
N LYS A 3 14.66 -3.19 -23.84
CA LYS A 3 13.67 -3.67 -22.87
C LYS A 3 13.70 -2.70 -21.69
N THR A 4 12.70 -1.83 -21.58
CA THR A 4 12.47 -1.06 -20.36
C THR A 4 12.10 -2.06 -19.27
N SER A 5 12.99 -2.26 -18.29
CA SER A 5 12.69 -3.08 -17.12
C SER A 5 11.69 -2.32 -16.26
N LEU A 6 10.42 -2.72 -16.30
CA LEU A 6 9.46 -2.28 -15.28
C LEU A 6 9.88 -2.95 -13.96
N SER A 7 10.33 -2.16 -13.00
CA SER A 7 10.50 -2.65 -11.63
C SER A 7 9.12 -2.87 -11.03
N LEU A 8 8.77 -4.13 -10.84
CA LEU A 8 7.53 -4.56 -10.20
C LEU A 8 7.84 -4.98 -8.77
N LEU A 9 7.15 -4.37 -7.81
CA LEU A 9 7.13 -4.84 -6.43
C LEU A 9 5.83 -5.60 -6.19
N LEU A 10 5.93 -6.84 -5.70
CA LEU A 10 4.78 -7.64 -5.27
C LEU A 10 4.76 -7.70 -3.74
N ILE A 11 3.64 -7.29 -3.15
CA ILE A 11 3.40 -7.48 -1.71
C ILE A 11 2.22 -8.43 -1.55
N THR A 12 2.40 -9.49 -0.76
CA THR A 12 1.36 -10.49 -0.47
C THR A 12 0.94 -10.43 0.99
N SER A 13 -0.36 -10.31 1.25
CA SER A 13 -0.97 -10.48 2.57
C SER A 13 -1.95 -11.65 2.56
N MET A 14 -2.51 -12.02 3.72
CA MET A 14 -3.54 -13.06 3.80
C MET A 14 -4.81 -12.73 3.01
N THR A 15 -5.04 -11.45 2.69
CA THR A 15 -6.27 -11.02 2.02
C THR A 15 -6.06 -10.49 0.60
N ALA A 16 -4.84 -10.10 0.23
CA ALA A 16 -4.58 -9.46 -1.05
C ALA A 16 -3.17 -9.70 -1.59
N ILE A 17 -3.05 -9.62 -2.92
CA ILE A 17 -1.79 -9.42 -3.63
C ILE A 17 -1.80 -7.99 -4.17
N THR A 18 -0.76 -7.21 -3.89
CA THR A 18 -0.65 -5.81 -4.27
C THR A 18 0.59 -5.58 -5.15
N PRO A 19 0.47 -5.69 -6.48
CA PRO A 19 1.49 -5.25 -7.42
C PRO A 19 1.61 -3.71 -7.45
N ILE A 20 2.84 -3.20 -7.43
CA ILE A 20 3.14 -1.76 -7.54
C ILE A 20 4.10 -1.55 -8.70
N MET A 21 3.73 -0.66 -9.62
CA MET A 21 4.55 -0.31 -10.78
C MET A 21 5.06 1.12 -10.64
N ALA A 22 6.37 1.25 -10.39
CA ALA A 22 7.07 2.52 -10.23
C ALA A 22 6.32 3.51 -9.31
N GLY A 23 6.11 3.14 -8.05
CA GLY A 23 5.29 3.92 -7.13
C GLY A 23 5.56 3.69 -5.64
N ILE A 24 4.80 4.40 -4.83
CA ILE A 24 4.83 4.42 -3.36
C ILE A 24 3.41 4.10 -2.88
N THR A 25 3.29 3.16 -1.95
CA THR A 25 2.02 2.79 -1.31
C THR A 25 2.23 2.59 0.18
N ILE A 26 1.17 2.82 0.95
CA ILE A 26 1.06 2.35 2.33
C ILE A 26 0.15 1.12 2.34
N LEU A 27 0.50 0.13 3.17
CA LEU A 27 -0.36 -1.00 3.46
C LEU A 27 -0.58 -1.08 4.97
N ASP A 28 -1.83 -0.93 5.39
CA ASP A 28 -2.28 -1.32 6.73
C ASP A 28 -2.80 -2.76 6.65
N VAL A 29 -2.04 -3.69 7.20
CA VAL A 29 -2.32 -5.13 7.15
C VAL A 29 -2.77 -5.62 8.52
N GLN A 30 -4.04 -6.02 8.57
CA GLN A 30 -4.68 -6.68 9.71
C GLN A 30 -4.98 -8.14 9.33
N PRO A 31 -5.23 -9.04 10.30
CA PRO A 31 -5.40 -10.48 10.03
C PRO A 31 -6.44 -10.81 8.95
N THR A 32 -7.51 -10.03 8.87
CA THR A 32 -8.64 -10.26 7.95
C THR A 32 -8.92 -9.08 7.03
N LYS A 33 -8.02 -8.09 6.99
CA LYS A 33 -8.22 -6.86 6.21
C LYS A 33 -6.89 -6.25 5.79
N THR A 34 -6.80 -5.83 4.54
CA THR A 34 -5.69 -5.00 4.06
C THR A 34 -6.25 -3.73 3.47
N THR A 35 -5.79 -2.59 3.96
CA THR A 35 -6.05 -1.28 3.35
C THR A 35 -4.79 -0.85 2.60
N SER A 36 -4.92 -0.69 1.29
CA SER A 36 -3.83 -0.28 0.39
C SER A 36 -4.07 1.15 -0.04
N THR A 37 -3.15 2.05 0.26
CA THR A 37 -3.23 3.47 -0.09
C THR A 37 -2.15 3.86 -1.09
N PHE A 38 -2.55 4.29 -2.28
CA PHE A 38 -1.65 4.72 -3.33
C PHE A 38 -1.24 6.18 -3.11
N LEU A 39 0.06 6.41 -2.88
CA LEU A 39 0.58 7.75 -2.62
C LEU A 39 1.17 8.40 -3.87
N TYR A 40 1.86 7.63 -4.70
CA TYR A 40 2.55 8.17 -5.88
C TYR A 40 2.92 7.04 -6.86
N GLY A 41 3.10 7.35 -8.14
CA GLY A 41 3.61 6.43 -9.16
C GLY A 41 2.70 6.30 -10.37
N ASN A 42 2.91 5.25 -11.17
CA ASN A 42 2.08 4.99 -12.36
C ASN A 42 0.76 4.31 -12.02
N LYS A 43 0.82 3.21 -11.25
CA LYS A 43 -0.36 2.50 -10.73
C LYS A 43 -0.02 1.57 -9.59
N MET A 44 -1.01 1.37 -8.72
CA MET A 44 -1.11 0.26 -7.79
C MET A 44 -2.24 -0.65 -8.25
N GLU A 45 -2.00 -1.96 -8.28
CA GLU A 45 -3.03 -2.96 -8.51
C GLU A 45 -3.29 -3.70 -7.19
N VAL A 46 -4.55 -3.99 -6.89
CA VAL A 46 -4.93 -4.76 -5.71
C VAL A 46 -5.81 -5.91 -6.16
N THR A 47 -5.36 -7.14 -5.92
CA THR A 47 -6.09 -8.35 -6.32
C THR A 47 -6.50 -9.16 -5.10
N GLY A 48 -7.76 -9.56 -5.04
CA GLY A 48 -8.32 -10.43 -4.00
C GLY A 48 -9.60 -11.11 -4.50
N GLN A 49 -9.83 -12.36 -4.10
CA GLN A 49 -10.99 -13.16 -4.54
C GLN A 49 -11.20 -13.14 -6.07
N GLY A 50 -10.11 -13.21 -6.84
CA GLY A 50 -10.16 -13.23 -8.32
C GLY A 50 -10.55 -11.91 -8.98
N LYS A 51 -10.73 -10.82 -8.23
CA LYS A 51 -10.98 -9.47 -8.78
C LYS A 51 -9.80 -8.54 -8.53
N THR A 52 -9.55 -7.67 -9.50
CA THR A 52 -8.47 -6.68 -9.46
C THR A 52 -9.04 -5.27 -9.52
N GLN A 53 -8.50 -4.39 -8.69
CA GLN A 53 -8.73 -2.95 -8.75
C GLN A 53 -7.46 -2.25 -9.23
N ASN A 54 -7.61 -1.38 -10.22
CA ASN A 54 -6.53 -0.54 -10.74
C ASN A 54 -6.64 0.85 -10.11
N VAL A 55 -5.61 1.26 -9.40
CA VAL A 55 -5.53 2.54 -8.70
C VAL A 55 -4.47 3.40 -9.37
N THR A 56 -4.90 4.42 -10.11
CA THR A 56 -4.02 5.32 -10.87
C THR A 56 -4.00 6.76 -10.33
N ARG A 57 -4.87 7.08 -9.37
CA ARG A 57 -4.97 8.42 -8.80
C ARG A 57 -4.30 8.46 -7.41
N PRO A 58 -3.19 9.19 -7.25
CA PRO A 58 -2.57 9.45 -5.95
C PRO A 58 -3.58 9.94 -4.91
N GLY A 59 -3.44 9.48 -3.67
CA GLY A 59 -4.36 9.75 -2.57
C GLY A 59 -5.63 8.90 -2.61
N SER A 60 -5.67 7.84 -3.42
CA SER A 60 -6.77 6.87 -3.40
C SER A 60 -6.40 5.64 -2.58
N GLN A 61 -7.40 5.04 -1.93
CA GLN A 61 -7.25 3.79 -1.19
C GLN A 61 -8.21 2.71 -1.70
N VAL A 62 -7.82 1.46 -1.46
CA VAL A 62 -8.64 0.26 -1.67
C VAL A 62 -8.57 -0.58 -0.41
N THR A 63 -9.71 -1.15 -0.01
CA THR A 63 -9.76 -2.10 1.11
C THR A 63 -10.09 -3.48 0.56
N THR A 64 -9.34 -4.48 1.00
CA THR A 64 -9.64 -5.89 0.78
C THR A 64 -9.91 -6.55 2.13
N SER A 65 -10.99 -7.31 2.23
CA SER A 65 -11.31 -8.09 3.43
C SER A 65 -11.29 -9.58 3.12
N ALA A 66 -11.06 -10.41 4.13
CA ALA A 66 -11.08 -11.85 3.99
C ALA A 66 -12.35 -12.33 3.27
N ALA A 67 -12.18 -13.23 2.31
CA ALA A 67 -13.27 -13.75 1.47
C ALA A 67 -14.08 -12.70 0.68
N LYS A 68 -13.62 -11.45 0.57
CA LYS A 68 -14.26 -10.40 -0.23
C LYS A 68 -13.30 -9.84 -1.29
N PRO A 69 -13.80 -9.46 -2.47
CA PRO A 69 -12.98 -8.75 -3.44
C PRO A 69 -12.62 -7.35 -2.94
N PRO A 70 -11.57 -6.71 -3.50
CA PRO A 70 -11.21 -5.35 -3.14
C PRO A 70 -12.31 -4.34 -3.52
N THR A 71 -12.53 -3.34 -2.67
CA THR A 71 -13.48 -2.26 -2.91
C THR A 71 -13.06 -1.38 -4.10
N PRO A 72 -13.99 -0.68 -4.75
CA PRO A 72 -13.60 0.39 -5.69
C PRO A 72 -12.66 1.40 -5.01
N PRO A 73 -11.74 2.03 -5.76
CA PRO A 73 -10.85 3.05 -5.20
C PRO A 73 -11.64 4.25 -4.68
N THR A 74 -11.32 4.70 -3.47
CA THR A 74 -11.92 5.90 -2.85
C THR A 74 -10.86 6.91 -2.46
N ILE A 75 -11.20 8.20 -2.44
CA ILE A 75 -10.27 9.25 -2.01
C ILE A 75 -10.07 9.17 -0.50
N VAL A 76 -8.82 9.17 -0.08
CA VAL A 76 -8.43 9.25 1.32
C VAL A 76 -8.82 10.62 1.86
N PRO A 77 -9.61 10.71 2.95
CA PRO A 77 -9.94 12.00 3.55
C PRO A 77 -8.69 12.71 4.09
N PRO A 78 -8.61 14.05 4.03
CA PRO A 78 -7.50 14.80 4.62
C PRO A 78 -7.23 14.40 6.08
N GLY A 79 -5.95 14.28 6.45
CA GLY A 79 -5.53 13.87 7.80
C GLY A 79 -5.62 12.36 8.10
N SER A 80 -6.17 11.54 7.20
CA SER A 80 -6.31 10.09 7.44
C SER A 80 -5.00 9.31 7.40
N LEU A 81 -3.92 9.91 6.86
CA LEU A 81 -2.59 9.30 6.76
C LEU A 81 -1.64 9.74 7.88
N HIS A 82 -2.17 10.12 9.03
CA HIS A 82 -1.37 10.52 10.20
C HIS A 82 -0.37 9.45 10.65
N HIS A 83 -0.59 8.18 10.32
CA HIS A 83 0.36 7.09 10.58
C HIS A 83 1.65 7.17 9.74
N ILE A 84 1.75 8.06 8.73
CA ILE A 84 3.01 8.31 8.02
C ILE A 84 4.09 8.82 8.98
N SER A 85 3.71 9.64 9.97
CA SER A 85 4.65 10.12 10.99
C SER A 85 5.31 8.99 11.78
N ASN A 86 4.64 7.84 11.92
CA ASN A 86 5.21 6.66 12.58
C ASN A 86 6.25 5.93 11.71
N LEU A 87 6.34 6.24 10.41
CA LEU A 87 7.32 5.66 9.48
C LEU A 87 8.63 6.47 9.43
N GLU A 88 8.68 7.66 10.03
CA GLU A 88 9.84 8.55 10.01
C GLU A 88 11.00 8.05 10.90
N GLY A 89 10.75 7.01 11.71
CA GLY A 89 11.75 6.35 12.55
C GLY A 89 12.20 7.22 13.73
N GLU A 90 12.15 6.68 14.95
CA GLU A 90 12.95 7.24 16.04
C GLU A 90 14.42 7.07 15.64
N ASP A 91 15.14 8.17 15.45
CA ASP A 91 16.56 8.16 15.12
C ASP A 91 17.34 7.27 16.12
N LEU A 92 17.78 6.11 15.65
CA LEU A 92 18.51 5.12 16.47
C LEU A 92 19.88 5.65 16.94
N LEU A 93 20.29 6.84 16.53
CA LEU A 93 21.52 7.49 16.99
C LEU A 93 21.39 8.16 18.38
N HIS A 94 20.18 8.29 18.94
CA HIS A 94 19.93 8.89 20.25
C HIS A 94 19.47 7.89 21.33
N ALA A 95 19.54 6.58 21.07
CA ALA A 95 19.27 5.58 22.09
C ALA A 95 20.28 5.74 23.24
N LYS A 96 19.83 6.34 24.36
CA LYS A 96 20.64 6.46 25.58
C LYS A 96 21.10 5.06 25.98
N PRO A 97 22.39 4.87 26.32
CA PRO A 97 22.86 3.57 26.82
C PRO A 97 22.03 3.19 28.06
N ALA A 98 21.53 1.96 28.08
CA ALA A 98 20.87 1.40 29.25
C ALA A 98 21.83 1.47 30.44
N LYS A 99 21.33 2.01 31.56
CA LYS A 99 22.05 2.17 32.81
C LYS A 99 22.21 0.83 33.53
#